data_AF-A0A831TMW3-F1
#
_entry.id   AF-A0A831TMW3-F1
#
_cell.length_a   1.000
_cell.length_b   1.000
_cell.length_c   1.000
_cell.angle_alpha   90.00
_cell.angle_beta   90.00
_cell.angle_gamma   90.00
#
_symmetry.space_group_name_H-M   'P 1'
#
loop_
_entity.id
_entity.type
_entity.pdbx_description
1 polymer ?
#
loop_
_entity_poly.entity_id
_entity_poly.type
_entity_poly.pdbx_seq_one_letter_code
_entity_poly.pdbx_strand_id
1 'polypeptide(L)'
;MPTLKRPKRPTSATRPAPTGGTLVGWRGVTVRVPEDWSPVLVSGEGPSGHLRIASPDSRVLEIKWKEVRGSASVPANLENYRRTLERIARRNRVELTWRLRPKQLTAIRPQRQQPIPYTWEATHRAYGVIWHCPHCLRMVTAEVAGDPDADFSVVPDILRSISDHAEGDWITWALYGLEFEAPKRFQLERTRLKTGHVEFQFRHAGRILWAERWGLARLALKQTDLKTWWTAQWAERLGRYRVEWEEAPVDGHRGLRLIGTERPLPAFTRLLGSLVALQWPAWCLRGYVWECPQSNRILAVTAMQRRGDRVVDEIVARMRCHRDRAP
;
A
#
# COMPACT_ATOMS: atom_id res chain seq x y z
N MET A 1 44.18 28.34 38.08
CA MET A 1 43.00 28.28 37.19
C MET A 1 42.97 26.92 36.50
N PRO A 2 42.03 26.02 36.82
CA PRO A 2 41.98 24.69 36.24
C PRO A 2 41.23 24.70 34.89
N THR A 3 41.87 24.15 33.87
CA THR A 3 41.34 23.95 32.51
C THR A 3 40.17 22.96 32.51
N LEU A 4 38.97 23.45 32.20
CA LEU A 4 37.78 22.65 31.92
C LEU A 4 37.99 21.79 30.67
N LYS A 5 38.14 20.48 30.86
CA LYS A 5 38.12 19.48 29.77
C LYS A 5 36.71 19.43 29.16
N ARG A 6 36.60 19.78 27.88
CA ARG A 6 35.39 19.55 27.07
C ARG A 6 35.03 18.05 27.05
N PRO A 7 33.75 17.67 27.19
CA PRO A 7 33.33 16.28 27.05
C PRO A 7 33.48 15.81 25.60
N LYS A 8 34.05 14.61 25.42
CA LYS A 8 34.14 13.90 24.14
C LYS A 8 32.72 13.69 23.58
N ARG A 9 32.48 14.18 22.36
CA ARG A 9 31.32 13.81 21.53
C ARG A 9 31.29 12.28 21.39
N PRO A 10 30.15 11.59 21.63
CA PRO A 10 30.07 10.17 21.36
C PRO A 10 30.24 9.94 19.86
N THR A 11 31.22 9.10 19.55
CA THR A 11 31.53 8.57 18.23
C THR A 11 30.26 7.98 17.61
N SER A 12 29.93 8.39 16.39
CA SER A 12 28.78 7.89 15.63
C SER A 12 28.90 6.38 15.50
N ALA A 13 28.13 5.64 16.30
CA ALA A 13 27.93 4.22 16.08
C ALA A 13 27.23 4.07 14.72
N THR A 14 27.94 3.48 13.77
CA THR A 14 27.39 2.97 12.51
C THR A 14 26.24 2.04 12.86
N ARG A 15 25.00 2.55 12.80
CA ARG A 15 23.81 1.74 12.94
C ARG A 15 23.76 0.80 11.72
N PRO A 16 23.60 -0.52 11.90
CA PRO A 16 23.37 -1.40 10.76
C PRO A 16 22.11 -0.96 10.02
N ALA A 17 22.13 -1.12 8.70
CA ALA A 17 20.99 -0.89 7.81
C ALA A 17 19.73 -1.55 8.41
N PRO A 18 18.56 -0.88 8.43
CA PRO A 18 17.37 -1.47 9.04
C PRO A 18 16.87 -2.64 8.21
N THR A 19 17.21 -3.86 8.64
CA THR A 19 16.65 -5.14 8.18
C THR A 19 15.17 -5.33 8.56
N GLY A 20 14.41 -4.24 8.76
CA GLY A 20 13.09 -4.23 9.43
C GLY A 20 12.13 -3.11 9.01
N GLY A 21 12.19 -2.64 7.76
CA GLY A 21 11.29 -1.59 7.26
C GLY A 21 9.84 -2.04 7.04
N THR A 22 8.88 -1.13 7.28
CA THR A 22 7.46 -1.31 6.95
C THR A 22 7.26 -1.24 5.45
N LEU A 23 6.50 -2.20 4.90
CA LEU A 23 6.11 -2.19 3.49
C LEU A 23 5.00 -1.15 3.28
N VAL A 24 5.20 -0.28 2.29
CA VAL A 24 4.16 0.59 1.75
C VAL A 24 4.00 0.26 0.28
N GLY A 25 2.76 0.14 -0.19
CA GLY A 25 2.44 -0.37 -1.51
C GLY A 25 1.16 0.23 -2.07
N TRP A 26 1.25 0.76 -3.29
CA TRP A 26 0.11 1.28 -4.03
C TRP A 26 0.17 0.79 -5.48
N ARG A 27 -0.84 0.03 -5.91
CA ARG A 27 -0.94 -0.53 -7.28
C ARG A 27 0.31 -1.29 -7.74
N GLY A 28 0.89 -2.07 -6.82
CA GLY A 28 2.07 -2.91 -7.09
C GLY A 28 3.39 -2.14 -7.15
N VAL A 29 3.38 -0.82 -7.01
CA VAL A 29 4.59 -0.07 -6.66
C VAL A 29 4.75 -0.18 -5.15
N THR A 30 5.86 -0.77 -4.70
CA THR A 30 6.12 -1.03 -3.29
C THR A 30 7.48 -0.47 -2.87
N VAL A 31 7.62 -0.15 -1.59
CA VAL A 31 8.85 0.35 -0.98
C VAL A 31 8.89 -0.04 0.49
N ARG A 32 10.08 -0.29 1.03
CA ARG A 32 10.29 -0.44 2.48
C ARG A 32 10.83 0.86 3.05
N VAL A 33 10.16 1.36 4.08
CA VAL A 33 10.52 2.58 4.80
C VAL A 33 10.70 2.29 6.29
N PRO A 34 11.42 3.15 7.05
CA PRO A 34 11.46 3.05 8.50
C PRO A 34 10.05 3.03 9.13
N GLU A 35 9.89 2.41 10.30
CA GLU A 35 8.56 2.14 10.88
C GLU A 35 7.77 3.40 11.26
N ASP A 36 8.49 4.46 11.58
CA ASP A 36 7.98 5.77 11.96
C ASP A 36 7.54 6.62 10.76
N TRP A 37 7.82 6.16 9.53
CA TRP A 37 7.38 6.81 8.30
C TRP A 37 5.96 6.39 7.95
N SER A 38 5.13 7.36 7.56
CA SER A 38 3.71 7.15 7.28
C SER A 38 3.30 7.68 5.91
N PRO A 39 2.45 6.96 5.15
CA PRO A 39 1.86 7.50 3.93
C PRO A 39 1.08 8.78 4.23
N VAL A 40 1.27 9.81 3.41
CA VAL A 40 0.54 11.09 3.49
C VAL A 40 -0.21 11.42 2.21
N LEU A 41 0.15 10.78 1.09
CA LEU A 41 -0.59 10.87 -0.15
C LEU A 41 -0.52 9.54 -0.91
N VAL A 42 -1.67 9.09 -1.37
CA VAL A 42 -1.80 8.07 -2.40
C VAL A 42 -2.78 8.56 -3.45
N SER A 43 -2.41 8.48 -4.72
CA SER A 43 -3.32 8.84 -5.81
C SER A 43 -2.94 8.14 -7.11
N GLY A 44 -3.86 8.20 -8.06
CA GLY A 44 -3.75 7.58 -9.37
C GLY A 44 -4.41 6.21 -9.41
N GLU A 45 -5.45 6.13 -10.24
CA GLU A 45 -6.02 4.91 -10.76
C GLU A 45 -5.69 4.85 -12.27
N GLY A 46 -4.98 3.80 -12.72
CA GLY A 46 -4.68 3.57 -14.13
C GLY A 46 -3.17 3.58 -14.45
N PRO A 47 -2.74 4.25 -15.55
CA PRO A 47 -1.37 4.20 -16.05
C PRO A 47 -0.40 5.05 -15.22
N SER A 48 -0.88 5.95 -14.37
CA SER A 48 -0.05 6.82 -13.53
C SER A 48 -0.45 6.75 -12.07
N GLY A 49 0.48 7.09 -11.18
CA GLY A 49 0.21 7.21 -9.76
C GLY A 49 1.29 7.94 -9.00
N HIS A 50 0.98 8.21 -7.74
CA HIS A 50 1.78 9.03 -6.85
C HIS A 50 1.61 8.56 -5.42
N LEU A 51 2.73 8.25 -4.78
CA LEU A 51 2.85 7.86 -3.38
C LEU A 51 3.79 8.84 -2.67
N ARG A 52 3.31 9.48 -1.60
CA ARG A 52 4.15 10.26 -0.68
C ARG A 52 4.10 9.67 0.71
N ILE A 53 5.27 9.55 1.32
CA ILE A 53 5.46 9.01 2.66
C ILE A 53 6.31 10.02 3.42
N ALA A 54 5.82 10.49 4.56
CA ALA A 54 6.53 11.46 5.39
C ALA A 54 7.15 10.78 6.62
N SER A 55 8.30 11.27 7.01
CA SER A 55 8.95 10.94 8.27
C SER A 55 8.49 11.91 9.39
N PRO A 56 8.76 11.58 10.66
CA PRO A 56 8.55 12.52 11.77
C PRO A 56 9.50 13.73 11.73
N ASP A 57 10.66 13.59 11.10
CA ASP A 57 11.70 14.63 10.99
C ASP A 57 11.68 15.37 9.65
N SER A 58 10.50 15.61 9.11
CA SER A 58 10.25 16.46 7.93
C SER A 58 10.83 15.96 6.59
N ARG A 59 11.41 14.76 6.54
CA ARG A 59 11.80 14.11 5.28
C ARG A 59 10.58 13.51 4.60
N VAL A 60 10.56 13.55 3.28
CA VAL A 60 9.48 13.02 2.46
C VAL A 60 10.06 12.17 1.35
N LEU A 61 9.61 10.91 1.28
CA LEU A 61 9.79 10.06 0.11
C LEU A 61 8.62 10.31 -0.84
N GLU A 62 8.94 10.67 -2.08
CA GLU A 62 7.98 10.88 -3.16
C GLU A 62 8.29 9.90 -4.29
N ILE A 63 7.29 9.09 -4.66
CA ILE A 63 7.37 8.13 -5.78
C ILE A 63 6.25 8.47 -6.76
N LYS A 64 6.62 8.84 -7.98
CA LYS A 64 5.71 9.11 -9.09
C LYS A 64 5.97 8.14 -10.22
N TRP A 65 4.92 7.63 -10.82
CA TRP A 65 5.04 6.83 -12.03
C TRP A 65 3.98 7.19 -13.06
N LYS A 66 4.32 6.95 -14.33
CA LYS A 66 3.41 7.01 -15.47
C LYS A 66 3.83 5.97 -16.49
N GLU A 67 2.85 5.32 -17.12
CA GLU A 67 3.08 4.45 -18.27
C GLU A 67 3.52 5.30 -19.46
N VAL A 68 4.61 4.90 -20.12
CA VAL A 68 5.13 5.55 -21.31
C VAL A 68 5.15 4.51 -22.43
N ARG A 69 4.25 4.66 -23.40
CA ARG A 69 4.20 3.82 -24.59
C ARG A 69 5.09 4.42 -25.68
N GLY A 70 5.83 3.57 -26.39
CA GLY A 70 6.79 3.99 -27.43
C GLY A 70 8.19 4.25 -26.88
N SER A 71 8.93 5.17 -27.50
CA SER A 71 10.33 5.44 -27.13
C SER A 71 10.43 6.18 -25.79
N ALA A 72 10.71 5.47 -24.71
CA ALA A 72 10.94 6.04 -23.40
C ALA A 72 12.39 6.51 -23.22
N SER A 73 12.64 7.83 -23.32
CA SER A 73 13.94 8.41 -22.99
C SER A 73 13.99 8.83 -21.52
N VAL A 74 14.69 8.06 -20.69
CA VAL A 74 14.94 8.40 -19.28
C VAL A 74 15.71 9.73 -19.16
N PRO A 75 16.79 10.00 -19.94
CA PRO A 75 17.47 11.29 -19.90
C PRO A 75 16.56 12.48 -20.23
N ALA A 76 15.70 12.36 -21.24
CA ALA A 76 14.78 13.43 -21.60
C ALA A 76 13.72 13.70 -20.51
N ASN A 77 13.20 12.65 -19.87
CA ASN A 77 12.27 12.81 -18.75
C ASN A 77 12.96 13.48 -17.54
N LEU A 78 14.22 13.11 -17.26
CA LEU A 78 15.01 13.75 -16.20
C LEU A 78 15.27 15.23 -16.48
N GLU A 79 15.62 15.57 -17.72
CA GLU A 79 15.83 16.96 -18.15
C GLU A 79 14.56 17.80 -18.04
N ASN A 80 13.40 17.25 -18.43
CA ASN A 80 12.11 17.91 -18.24
C ASN A 80 11.78 18.13 -16.76
N TYR A 81 12.14 17.18 -15.90
CA TYR A 81 11.99 17.30 -14.45
C TYR A 81 12.88 18.41 -13.89
N ARG A 82 14.17 18.43 -14.26
CA ARG A 82 15.13 19.49 -13.90
C ARG A 82 14.63 20.88 -14.27
N ARG A 83 14.17 21.07 -15.52
CA ARG A 83 13.59 22.34 -15.99
C ARG A 83 12.38 22.80 -15.18
N THR A 84 11.60 21.84 -14.67
CA THR A 84 10.46 22.14 -13.80
C THR A 84 10.93 22.66 -12.45
N LEU A 85 11.97 22.05 -11.86
CA LEU A 85 12.59 22.52 -10.62
C LEU A 85 13.24 23.89 -10.79
N GLU A 86 13.94 24.14 -11.89
CA GLU A 86 14.53 25.45 -12.21
C GLU A 86 13.49 26.56 -12.29
N ARG A 87 12.33 26.27 -12.91
CA ARG A 87 11.21 27.21 -12.98
C ARG A 87 10.67 27.54 -11.58
N ILE A 88 10.55 26.54 -10.72
CA ILE A 88 10.10 26.69 -9.33
C ILE A 88 11.11 27.50 -8.51
N ALA A 89 12.40 27.15 -8.60
CA ALA A 89 13.49 27.85 -7.91
C ALA A 89 13.56 29.33 -8.32
N ARG A 90 13.47 29.61 -9.64
CA ARG A 90 13.42 30.99 -10.16
C ARG A 90 12.21 31.76 -9.65
N ARG A 91 11.02 31.14 -9.62
CA ARG A 91 9.79 31.77 -9.07
C ARG A 91 9.94 32.10 -7.59
N ASN A 92 10.60 31.25 -6.83
CA ASN A 92 10.80 31.42 -5.39
C ASN A 92 12.09 32.20 -5.04
N ARG A 93 12.86 32.64 -6.05
CA ARG A 93 14.14 33.35 -5.90
C ARG A 93 15.17 32.59 -5.07
N VAL A 94 15.27 31.27 -5.30
CA VAL A 94 16.24 30.38 -4.64
C VAL A 94 17.21 29.83 -5.67
N GLU A 95 18.47 29.64 -5.28
CA GLU A 95 19.46 28.96 -6.12
C GLU A 95 19.18 27.45 -6.15
N LEU A 96 19.33 26.83 -7.31
CA LEU A 96 19.20 25.39 -7.49
C LEU A 96 20.56 24.80 -7.85
N THR A 97 21.11 23.99 -6.96
CA THR A 97 22.25 23.13 -7.27
C THR A 97 21.72 21.79 -7.77
N TRP A 98 22.22 21.31 -8.91
CA TRP A 98 21.85 20.01 -9.50
C TRP A 98 23.09 19.19 -9.80
N ARG A 99 23.09 17.91 -9.43
CA ARG A 99 24.19 16.98 -9.74
C ARG A 99 23.64 15.63 -10.20
N LEU A 100 24.23 15.10 -11.27
CA LEU A 100 24.00 13.73 -11.72
C LEU A 100 24.97 12.79 -11.03
N ARG A 101 24.55 11.54 -10.83
CA ARG A 101 25.36 10.44 -10.31
C ARG A 101 26.08 10.76 -8.98
N PRO A 102 25.34 11.20 -7.94
CA PRO A 102 25.92 11.31 -6.60
C PRO A 102 26.49 9.97 -6.15
N LYS A 103 27.71 9.98 -5.59
CA LYS A 103 28.47 8.76 -5.25
C LYS A 103 27.65 7.80 -4.38
N GLN A 104 26.86 8.31 -3.44
CA GLN A 104 26.03 7.50 -2.54
C GLN A 104 24.94 6.68 -3.23
N LEU A 105 24.51 7.07 -4.44
CA LEU A 105 23.42 6.42 -5.18
C LEU A 105 23.88 5.59 -6.38
N THR A 106 25.18 5.59 -6.70
CA THR A 106 25.72 4.95 -7.93
C THR A 106 25.48 3.44 -8.00
N ALA A 107 25.39 2.77 -6.85
CA ALA A 107 25.13 1.32 -6.73
C ALA A 107 23.64 0.96 -6.72
N ILE A 108 22.73 1.94 -6.75
CA ILE A 108 21.28 1.68 -6.64
C ILE A 108 20.75 1.12 -7.96
N ARG A 109 20.11 -0.05 -7.89
CA ARG A 109 19.51 -0.77 -9.01
C ARG A 109 18.14 -1.32 -8.58
N PRO A 110 17.09 -0.45 -8.49
CA PRO A 110 15.76 -0.88 -8.09
C PRO A 110 15.29 -1.96 -9.07
N GLN A 111 14.90 -3.12 -8.56
CA GLN A 111 14.47 -4.27 -9.37
C GLN A 111 15.40 -4.60 -10.56
N ARG A 112 16.73 -4.50 -10.37
CA ARG A 112 17.77 -4.73 -11.40
C ARG A 112 17.71 -3.79 -12.62
N GLN A 113 16.98 -2.69 -12.53
CA GLN A 113 16.91 -1.66 -13.58
C GLN A 113 18.18 -0.77 -13.57
N GLN A 114 18.36 0.01 -14.64
CA GLN A 114 19.44 1.00 -14.76
C GLN A 114 18.90 2.42 -14.53
N PRO A 115 18.82 2.90 -13.28
CA PRO A 115 18.36 4.25 -13.00
C PRO A 115 19.43 5.28 -13.34
N ILE A 116 18.98 6.52 -13.55
CA ILE A 116 19.84 7.71 -13.50
C ILE A 116 19.67 8.36 -12.12
N PRO A 117 20.64 8.20 -11.21
CA PRO A 117 20.63 8.88 -9.92
C PRO A 117 20.95 10.37 -10.08
N TYR A 118 20.33 11.19 -9.24
CA TYR A 118 20.54 12.62 -9.17
C TYR A 118 20.40 13.13 -7.74
N THR A 119 20.91 14.33 -7.50
CA THR A 119 20.64 15.09 -6.29
C THR A 119 20.44 16.55 -6.65
N TRP A 120 19.57 17.21 -5.91
CA TRP A 120 19.40 18.64 -6.02
C TRP A 120 19.29 19.29 -4.64
N GLU A 121 19.66 20.56 -4.58
CA GLU A 121 19.61 21.37 -3.37
C GLU A 121 19.09 22.77 -3.71
N ALA A 122 18.07 23.20 -2.97
CA ALA A 122 17.50 24.54 -2.98
C ALA A 122 17.13 24.89 -1.52
N THR A 123 15.84 25.14 -1.21
CA THR A 123 15.39 25.21 0.20
C THR A 123 15.46 23.86 0.91
N HIS A 124 15.42 22.78 0.15
CA HIS A 124 15.55 21.40 0.61
C HIS A 124 16.65 20.71 -0.18
N ARG A 125 17.19 19.64 0.40
CA ARG A 125 18.06 18.70 -0.30
C ARG A 125 17.27 17.45 -0.65
N ALA A 126 17.47 16.94 -1.86
CA ALA A 126 16.88 15.69 -2.29
C ALA A 126 17.88 14.74 -2.95
N TYR A 127 17.64 13.45 -2.75
CA TYR A 127 18.36 12.35 -3.36
C TYR A 127 17.36 11.48 -4.11
N GLY A 128 17.54 11.34 -5.42
CA GLY A 128 16.55 10.69 -6.27
C GLY A 128 17.15 9.81 -7.34
N VAL A 129 16.28 8.96 -7.88
CA VAL A 129 16.54 8.08 -9.02
C VAL A 129 15.35 8.15 -9.97
N ILE A 130 15.64 8.13 -11.26
CA ILE A 130 14.64 7.97 -12.31
C ILE A 130 14.99 6.77 -13.18
N TRP A 131 14.00 5.96 -13.55
CA TRP A 131 14.20 4.83 -14.46
C TRP A 131 12.95 4.54 -15.26
N HIS A 132 13.12 3.75 -16.31
CA HIS A 132 12.03 3.17 -17.09
C HIS A 132 12.09 1.65 -16.97
N CYS A 133 10.97 1.03 -16.63
CA CYS A 133 10.86 -0.42 -16.57
C CYS A 133 10.31 -0.95 -17.91
N PRO A 134 11.05 -1.80 -18.62
CA PRO A 134 10.59 -2.35 -19.90
C PRO A 134 9.43 -3.35 -19.76
N HIS A 135 9.20 -3.90 -18.57
CA HIS A 135 8.15 -4.89 -18.33
C HIS A 135 6.78 -4.26 -18.09
N CYS A 136 6.72 -3.25 -17.21
CA CYS A 136 5.47 -2.57 -16.87
C CYS A 136 5.29 -1.23 -17.61
N LEU A 137 6.27 -0.84 -18.43
CA LEU A 137 6.32 0.40 -19.21
C LEU A 137 6.25 1.68 -18.38
N ARG A 138 6.49 1.59 -17.07
CA ARG A 138 6.45 2.75 -16.17
C ARG A 138 7.75 3.53 -16.23
N MET A 139 7.65 4.83 -16.46
CA MET A 139 8.67 5.80 -16.07
C MET A 139 8.44 6.14 -14.59
N VAL A 140 9.40 5.81 -13.74
CA VAL A 140 9.33 6.03 -12.29
C VAL A 140 10.36 7.06 -11.87
N THR A 141 9.92 8.05 -11.11
CA THR A 141 10.78 9.01 -10.41
C THR A 141 10.56 8.82 -8.91
N ALA A 142 11.62 8.50 -8.18
CA ALA A 142 11.59 8.35 -6.74
C ALA A 142 12.66 9.22 -6.09
N GLU A 143 12.30 10.01 -5.09
CA GLU A 143 13.25 10.84 -4.35
C GLU A 143 12.89 10.99 -2.89
N VAL A 144 13.91 11.14 -2.05
CA VAL A 144 13.76 11.54 -0.65
C VAL A 144 14.26 12.96 -0.53
N ALA A 145 13.38 13.87 -0.12
CA ALA A 145 13.67 15.29 0.11
C ALA A 145 13.52 15.63 1.60
N GLY A 146 14.28 16.62 2.08
CA GLY A 146 14.20 17.11 3.46
C GLY A 146 15.09 18.33 3.67
N ASP A 147 15.21 18.78 4.90
CA ASP A 147 16.11 19.88 5.24
C ASP A 147 17.56 19.55 4.83
N PRO A 148 18.37 20.54 4.39
CA PRO A 148 19.73 20.29 3.93
C PRO A 148 20.61 19.56 4.95
N ASP A 149 20.40 19.82 6.25
CA ASP A 149 21.15 19.23 7.36
C ASP A 149 20.56 17.91 7.88
N ALA A 150 19.47 17.41 7.28
CA ALA A 150 18.87 16.14 7.66
C ALA A 150 19.80 14.95 7.36
N ASP A 151 19.61 13.85 8.09
CA ASP A 151 20.33 12.61 7.81
C ASP A 151 19.73 11.89 6.59
N PHE A 152 20.52 11.73 5.53
CA PHE A 152 20.14 11.00 4.31
C PHE A 152 20.77 9.60 4.22
N SER A 153 21.35 9.09 5.31
CA SER A 153 21.98 7.76 5.37
C SER A 153 21.03 6.61 4.99
N VAL A 154 19.73 6.75 5.27
CA VAL A 154 18.69 5.75 4.98
C VAL A 154 18.24 5.71 3.51
N VAL A 155 18.55 6.76 2.73
CA VAL A 155 18.02 6.91 1.36
C VAL A 155 18.43 5.77 0.43
N PRO A 156 19.70 5.31 0.40
CA PRO A 156 20.09 4.22 -0.49
C PRO A 156 19.29 2.94 -0.26
N ASP A 157 18.98 2.61 1.00
CA ASP A 157 18.22 1.41 1.35
C ASP A 157 16.75 1.55 0.94
N ILE A 158 16.14 2.72 1.21
CA ILE A 158 14.78 3.04 0.77
C ILE A 158 14.67 2.92 -0.75
N LEU A 159 15.51 3.63 -1.51
CA LEU A 159 15.42 3.65 -2.98
C LEU A 159 15.75 2.29 -3.60
N ARG A 160 16.66 1.51 -3.01
CA ARG A 160 16.98 0.14 -3.44
C ARG A 160 15.81 -0.82 -3.22
N SER A 161 14.99 -0.58 -2.19
CA SER A 161 13.85 -1.44 -1.86
C SER A 161 12.62 -1.24 -2.76
N ILE A 162 12.65 -0.27 -3.67
CA ILE A 162 11.51 0.02 -4.53
C ILE A 162 11.32 -1.10 -5.56
N SER A 163 10.10 -1.63 -5.63
CA SER A 163 9.61 -2.44 -6.76
C SER A 163 8.59 -1.63 -7.55
N ASP A 164 8.71 -1.59 -8.87
CA ASP A 164 7.80 -0.79 -9.72
C ASP A 164 6.61 -1.57 -10.27
N HIS A 165 6.61 -2.90 -10.10
CA HIS A 165 5.49 -3.78 -10.40
C HIS A 165 5.53 -5.01 -9.50
N ALA A 166 4.39 -5.70 -9.43
CA ALA A 166 4.31 -7.03 -8.87
C ALA A 166 4.61 -8.09 -9.94
N GLU A 167 5.07 -9.25 -9.51
CA GLU A 167 5.29 -10.40 -10.39
C GLU A 167 3.99 -11.21 -10.54
N GLY A 168 3.59 -11.49 -11.77
CA GLY A 168 2.38 -12.24 -12.09
C GLY A 168 1.07 -11.42 -12.08
N ASP A 169 -0.03 -12.09 -11.75
CA ASP A 169 -1.40 -11.54 -11.86
C ASP A 169 -1.94 -10.94 -10.57
N TRP A 170 -1.09 -10.76 -9.57
CA TRP A 170 -1.44 -10.23 -8.26
C TRP A 170 -0.77 -8.89 -8.02
N ILE A 171 -1.52 -7.95 -7.45
CA ILE A 171 -1.06 -6.60 -7.18
C ILE A 171 -1.02 -6.42 -5.67
N THR A 172 0.16 -6.09 -5.15
CA THR A 172 0.35 -5.79 -3.73
C THR A 172 -0.21 -4.42 -3.37
N TRP A 173 -0.92 -4.38 -2.24
CA TRP A 173 -1.46 -3.21 -1.59
C TRP A 173 -0.99 -3.21 -0.13
N ALA A 174 -0.37 -2.11 0.30
CA ALA A 174 0.12 -1.99 1.67
C ALA A 174 -0.03 -0.55 2.17
N LEU A 175 -1.02 -0.29 3.03
CA LEU A 175 -1.22 1.02 3.67
C LEU A 175 -1.63 0.85 5.13
N TYR A 176 -1.04 1.66 6.00
CA TYR A 176 -1.37 1.75 7.43
C TYR A 176 -1.50 0.39 8.14
N GLY A 177 -0.60 -0.54 7.81
CA GLY A 177 -0.54 -1.87 8.40
C GLY A 177 -1.57 -2.88 7.87
N LEU A 178 -2.31 -2.56 6.81
CA LEU A 178 -3.04 -3.52 5.99
C LEU A 178 -2.19 -3.88 4.78
N GLU A 179 -1.72 -5.14 4.70
CA GLU A 179 -0.91 -5.67 3.60
C GLU A 179 -1.59 -6.90 2.99
N PHE A 180 -1.92 -6.83 1.70
CA PHE A 180 -2.55 -7.93 0.97
C PHE A 180 -2.26 -7.82 -0.53
N GLU A 181 -2.63 -8.86 -1.27
CA GLU A 181 -2.60 -8.85 -2.72
C GLU A 181 -4.01 -9.02 -3.27
N ALA A 182 -4.33 -8.30 -4.35
CA ALA A 182 -5.58 -8.48 -5.08
C ALA A 182 -5.27 -8.78 -6.56
N PRO A 183 -6.10 -9.56 -7.26
CA PRO A 183 -5.83 -9.87 -8.65
C PRO A 183 -5.85 -8.61 -9.52
N LYS A 184 -4.92 -8.52 -10.48
CA LYS A 184 -4.71 -7.36 -11.38
C LYS A 184 -5.97 -6.91 -12.13
N ARG A 185 -6.90 -7.83 -12.38
CA ARG A 185 -8.19 -7.56 -13.04
C ARG A 185 -9.16 -6.73 -12.20
N PHE A 186 -8.97 -6.69 -10.88
CA PHE A 186 -9.77 -5.89 -9.95
C PHE A 186 -9.27 -4.45 -9.92
N GLN A 187 -10.18 -3.53 -10.21
CA GLN A 187 -9.93 -2.09 -10.16
C GLN A 187 -10.33 -1.55 -8.79
N LEU A 188 -9.51 -0.68 -8.21
CA LEU A 188 -9.86 -0.02 -6.97
C LEU A 188 -11.00 0.97 -7.25
N GLU A 189 -12.10 0.79 -6.55
CA GLU A 189 -13.28 1.63 -6.65
C GLU A 189 -13.29 2.69 -5.55
N ARG A 190 -12.90 2.30 -4.33
CA ARG A 190 -12.92 3.20 -3.17
C ARG A 190 -11.85 2.80 -2.16
N THR A 191 -11.27 3.81 -1.51
CA THR A 191 -10.46 3.65 -0.29
C THR A 191 -11.13 4.44 0.83
N ARG A 192 -11.26 3.87 2.03
CA ARG A 192 -11.63 4.60 3.25
C ARG A 192 -10.48 4.52 4.23
N LEU A 193 -9.99 5.70 4.61
CA LEU A 193 -8.91 5.86 5.58
C LEU A 193 -9.49 6.65 6.75
N LYS A 194 -9.82 5.96 7.84
CA LYS A 194 -10.28 6.55 9.10
C LYS A 194 -9.30 6.17 10.21
N THR A 195 -9.28 6.95 11.29
CA THR A 195 -8.50 6.58 12.47
C THR A 195 -8.91 5.19 12.96
N GLY A 196 -7.96 4.25 12.93
CA GLY A 196 -8.21 2.88 13.34
C GLY A 196 -8.94 1.99 12.31
N HIS A 197 -9.37 2.49 11.15
CA HIS A 197 -10.04 1.68 10.11
C HIS A 197 -9.53 2.02 8.70
N VAL A 198 -9.06 0.99 8.00
CA VAL A 198 -8.61 1.04 6.60
C VAL A 198 -9.47 0.06 5.81
N GLU A 199 -10.11 0.54 4.74
CA GLU A 199 -10.89 -0.29 3.81
C GLU A 199 -10.46 0.00 2.38
N PHE A 200 -10.19 -1.05 1.62
CA PHE A 200 -10.08 -1.01 0.17
C PHE A 200 -11.28 -1.75 -0.44
N GLN A 201 -11.94 -1.12 -1.41
CA GLN A 201 -13.02 -1.72 -2.17
C GLN A 201 -12.61 -1.81 -3.63
N PHE A 202 -12.73 -3.01 -4.20
CA PHE A 202 -12.42 -3.28 -5.59
C PHE A 202 -13.63 -3.80 -6.35
N ARG A 203 -13.64 -3.59 -7.67
CA ARG A 203 -14.67 -4.09 -8.58
C ARG A 203 -14.08 -4.79 -9.79
N HIS A 204 -14.69 -5.88 -10.21
CA HIS A 204 -14.40 -6.56 -11.48
C HIS A 204 -15.58 -7.41 -11.97
N ALA A 205 -16.09 -7.13 -13.18
CA ALA A 205 -17.15 -7.92 -13.81
C ALA A 205 -18.36 -8.22 -12.88
N GLY A 206 -18.87 -7.18 -12.21
CA GLY A 206 -19.97 -7.27 -11.25
C GLY A 206 -19.59 -7.76 -9.84
N ARG A 207 -18.39 -8.33 -9.66
CA ARG A 207 -17.86 -8.71 -8.35
C ARG A 207 -17.40 -7.49 -7.59
N ILE A 208 -17.62 -7.49 -6.29
CA ILE A 208 -17.11 -6.46 -5.38
C ILE A 208 -16.33 -7.15 -4.27
N LEU A 209 -15.14 -6.63 -3.97
CA LEU A 209 -14.23 -7.16 -2.95
C LEU A 209 -13.91 -6.04 -1.97
N TRP A 210 -13.88 -6.38 -0.68
CA TRP A 210 -13.44 -5.52 0.41
C TRP A 210 -12.28 -6.17 1.14
N ALA A 211 -11.23 -5.42 1.37
CA ALA A 211 -10.13 -5.77 2.26
C ALA A 211 -10.04 -4.71 3.35
N GLU A 212 -10.09 -5.15 4.60
CA GLU A 212 -10.26 -4.26 5.75
C GLU A 212 -9.28 -4.57 6.88
N ARG A 213 -8.87 -3.51 7.57
CA ARG A 213 -8.10 -3.56 8.81
C ARG A 213 -8.70 -2.61 9.81
N TRP A 214 -9.02 -3.13 10.99
CA TRP A 214 -9.46 -2.41 12.16
C TRP A 214 -8.39 -2.51 13.25
N GLY A 215 -8.19 -1.42 13.98
CA GLY A 215 -7.21 -1.32 15.06
C GLY A 215 -7.85 -1.44 16.42
N LEU A 216 -7.00 -1.59 17.44
CA LEU A 216 -7.44 -1.67 18.83
C LEU A 216 -8.41 -2.84 19.06
N ALA A 217 -8.11 -4.00 18.46
CA ALA A 217 -8.95 -5.20 18.52
C ALA A 217 -9.35 -5.56 19.95
N ARG A 218 -8.40 -5.54 20.90
CA ARG A 218 -8.65 -5.84 22.31
C ARG A 218 -9.68 -4.90 22.95
N LEU A 219 -9.70 -3.63 22.55
CA LEU A 219 -10.70 -2.67 23.03
C LEU A 219 -12.05 -2.91 22.34
N ALA A 220 -12.03 -3.13 21.03
CA ALA A 220 -13.22 -3.40 20.23
C ALA A 220 -13.97 -4.67 20.65
N LEU A 221 -13.23 -5.71 21.07
CA LEU A 221 -13.75 -7.02 21.46
C LEU A 221 -13.85 -7.21 22.98
N LYS A 222 -13.65 -6.16 23.78
CA LYS A 222 -13.63 -6.27 25.26
C LYS A 222 -14.93 -6.82 25.84
N GLN A 223 -16.07 -6.49 25.24
CA GLN A 223 -17.41 -6.82 25.74
C GLN A 223 -18.27 -7.56 24.70
N THR A 224 -17.66 -8.03 23.62
CA THR A 224 -18.38 -8.68 22.52
C THR A 224 -17.47 -9.66 21.82
N ASP A 225 -18.02 -10.71 21.25
CA ASP A 225 -17.27 -11.63 20.41
C ASP A 225 -17.09 -11.06 18.99
N LEU A 226 -16.17 -11.67 18.24
CA LEU A 226 -15.82 -11.23 16.89
C LEU A 226 -17.01 -11.25 15.92
N LYS A 227 -17.90 -12.25 16.01
CA LYS A 227 -19.06 -12.41 15.13
C LYS A 227 -20.06 -11.29 15.38
N THR A 228 -20.40 -11.06 16.64
CA THR A 228 -21.35 -10.02 17.06
C THR A 228 -20.83 -8.64 16.69
N TRP A 229 -19.56 -8.37 16.99
CA TRP A 229 -18.90 -7.12 16.64
C TRP A 229 -18.90 -6.86 15.13
N TRP A 230 -18.49 -7.83 14.32
CA TRP A 230 -18.44 -7.69 12.86
C TRP A 230 -19.83 -7.51 12.26
N THR A 231 -20.82 -8.28 12.74
CA THR A 231 -22.21 -8.17 12.26
C THR A 231 -22.75 -6.75 12.48
N ALA A 232 -22.38 -6.09 13.57
CA ALA A 232 -22.74 -4.69 13.81
C ALA A 232 -22.03 -3.74 12.82
N GLN A 233 -20.72 -3.91 12.57
CA GLN A 233 -19.97 -3.06 11.62
C GLN A 233 -20.49 -3.20 10.18
N TRP A 234 -21.01 -4.38 9.83
CA TRP A 234 -21.45 -4.73 8.48
C TRP A 234 -22.98 -4.83 8.34
N ALA A 235 -23.76 -4.32 9.31
CA ALA A 235 -25.21 -4.50 9.37
C ALA A 235 -25.94 -4.09 8.08
N GLU A 236 -25.61 -2.92 7.52
CA GLU A 236 -26.20 -2.42 6.27
C GLU A 236 -25.95 -3.35 5.07
N ARG A 237 -24.75 -3.94 5.00
CA ARG A 237 -24.34 -4.84 3.92
C ARG A 237 -24.93 -6.24 4.11
N LEU A 238 -24.93 -6.74 5.35
CA LEU A 238 -25.41 -8.08 5.70
C LEU A 238 -26.93 -8.21 5.70
N GLY A 239 -27.68 -7.12 5.88
CA GLY A 239 -29.15 -7.14 5.92
C GLY A 239 -29.82 -7.78 4.70
N ARG A 240 -29.13 -7.78 3.55
CA ARG A 240 -29.58 -8.40 2.29
C ARG A 240 -29.36 -9.92 2.21
N TYR A 241 -28.59 -10.48 3.13
CA TYR A 241 -28.16 -11.86 3.08
C TYR A 241 -28.71 -12.67 4.26
N ARG A 242 -28.92 -13.96 4.03
CA ARG A 242 -28.96 -14.97 5.09
C ARG A 242 -27.53 -15.49 5.22
N VAL A 243 -26.92 -15.29 6.39
CA VAL A 243 -25.49 -15.52 6.59
C VAL A 243 -25.27 -16.70 7.51
N GLU A 244 -24.51 -17.67 7.02
CA GLU A 244 -23.99 -18.80 7.77
C GLU A 244 -22.54 -18.51 8.18
N TRP A 245 -22.21 -18.94 9.39
CA TRP A 245 -20.92 -18.68 10.04
C TRP A 245 -20.26 -19.99 10.40
N GLU A 246 -18.97 -20.07 10.19
CA GLU A 246 -18.15 -21.23 10.49
C GLU A 246 -16.84 -20.77 11.12
N GLU A 247 -16.34 -21.51 12.11
CA GLU A 247 -15.01 -21.25 12.66
C GLU A 247 -13.95 -21.62 11.62
N ALA A 248 -13.09 -20.67 11.30
CA ALA A 248 -12.05 -20.85 10.30
C ALA A 248 -10.80 -20.10 10.74
N PRO A 249 -9.85 -20.78 11.41
CA PRO A 249 -8.60 -20.17 11.79
C PRO A 249 -7.85 -19.63 10.56
N VAL A 250 -7.28 -18.43 10.68
CA VAL A 250 -6.47 -17.80 9.63
C VAL A 250 -5.10 -17.53 10.21
N ASP A 251 -4.05 -18.09 9.60
CA ASP A 251 -2.67 -17.99 10.07
C ASP A 251 -2.49 -18.36 11.57
N GLY A 252 -3.23 -19.38 12.03
CA GLY A 252 -3.21 -19.84 13.42
C GLY A 252 -4.02 -18.97 14.40
N HIS A 253 -4.67 -17.89 13.93
CA HIS A 253 -5.50 -17.04 14.77
C HIS A 253 -6.97 -17.42 14.74
N ARG A 254 -7.70 -17.03 15.78
CA ARG A 254 -9.16 -17.16 15.85
C ARG A 254 -9.80 -16.35 14.72
N GLY A 255 -10.48 -17.05 13.82
CA GLY A 255 -11.15 -16.47 12.66
C GLY A 255 -12.51 -17.11 12.42
N LEU A 256 -13.32 -16.40 11.64
CA LEU A 256 -14.65 -16.80 11.22
C LEU A 256 -14.75 -16.68 9.72
N ARG A 257 -15.29 -17.71 9.08
CA ARG A 257 -15.74 -17.68 7.70
C ARG A 257 -17.23 -17.38 7.67
N LEU A 258 -17.63 -16.52 6.75
CA LEU A 258 -19.04 -16.21 6.49
C LEU A 258 -19.41 -16.53 5.04
N ILE A 259 -20.57 -17.14 4.87
CA ILE A 259 -21.18 -17.42 3.57
C ILE A 259 -22.62 -16.87 3.62
N GLY A 260 -22.91 -15.92 2.75
CA GLY A 260 -24.22 -15.29 2.64
C GLY A 260 -24.89 -15.63 1.33
N THR A 261 -26.13 -16.12 1.39
CA THR A 261 -27.03 -16.21 0.24
C THR A 261 -28.01 -15.04 0.26
N GLU A 262 -28.30 -14.44 -0.89
CA GLU A 262 -29.30 -13.36 -0.94
C GLU A 262 -30.64 -13.84 -0.37
N ARG A 263 -31.29 -12.98 0.43
CA ARG A 263 -32.64 -13.28 0.92
C ARG A 263 -33.61 -13.26 -0.26
N PRO A 264 -34.53 -14.23 -0.38
CA PRO A 264 -35.52 -14.20 -1.45
C PRO A 264 -36.35 -12.92 -1.37
N LEU A 265 -36.60 -12.29 -2.53
CA LEU A 265 -37.55 -11.18 -2.64
C LEU A 265 -38.96 -11.63 -2.23
N PRO A 266 -39.83 -10.72 -1.75
CA PRO A 266 -41.21 -11.04 -1.39
C PRO A 266 -41.96 -11.72 -2.53
N ALA A 267 -42.84 -12.68 -2.18
CA ALA A 267 -43.48 -13.63 -3.10
C ALA A 267 -44.17 -13.01 -4.33
N PHE A 268 -44.63 -11.75 -4.25
CA PHE A 268 -45.25 -11.01 -5.36
C PHE A 268 -44.32 -10.83 -6.58
N THR A 269 -42.99 -10.86 -6.39
CA THR A 269 -42.01 -10.77 -7.49
C THR A 269 -41.72 -12.11 -8.18
N ARG A 270 -42.17 -13.24 -7.62
CA ARG A 270 -41.93 -14.59 -8.19
C ARG A 270 -42.67 -14.86 -9.49
N LEU A 271 -43.78 -14.14 -9.74
CA LEU A 271 -44.56 -14.26 -10.98
C LEU A 271 -43.80 -13.84 -12.24
N LEU A 272 -42.78 -12.98 -12.11
CA LEU A 272 -41.90 -12.58 -13.22
C LEU A 272 -40.58 -13.37 -13.26
N GLY A 273 -40.25 -14.11 -12.18
CA GLY A 273 -38.94 -14.74 -11.99
C GLY A 273 -38.75 -16.10 -12.65
N SER A 274 -39.83 -16.81 -13.00
CA SER A 274 -39.76 -18.16 -13.60
C SER A 274 -39.18 -18.19 -15.02
N LEU A 275 -39.17 -17.06 -15.75
CA LEU A 275 -38.53 -16.93 -17.06
C LEU A 275 -37.05 -16.51 -16.98
N VAL A 276 -36.59 -16.05 -15.81
CA VAL A 276 -35.28 -15.44 -15.60
C VAL A 276 -34.36 -16.30 -14.69
N ALA A 277 -34.95 -17.21 -13.92
CA ALA A 277 -34.27 -18.09 -12.96
C ALA A 277 -33.28 -19.11 -13.57
N LEU A 278 -33.30 -19.35 -14.89
CA LEU A 278 -32.42 -20.34 -15.51
C LEU A 278 -30.98 -19.86 -15.77
N GLN A 279 -30.67 -18.56 -15.62
CA GLN A 279 -29.35 -18.02 -15.99
C GLN A 279 -28.78 -16.95 -15.05
N TRP A 280 -29.45 -16.61 -13.94
CA TRP A 280 -28.89 -15.63 -13.00
C TRP A 280 -27.68 -16.21 -12.28
N PRO A 281 -26.50 -15.56 -12.34
CA PRO A 281 -25.35 -16.03 -11.59
C PRO A 281 -25.75 -16.08 -10.12
N ALA A 282 -25.56 -17.24 -9.48
CA ALA A 282 -25.81 -17.38 -8.04
C ALA A 282 -24.77 -16.54 -7.28
N TRP A 283 -25.04 -15.24 -7.16
CA TRP A 283 -24.22 -14.32 -6.39
C TRP A 283 -24.31 -14.70 -4.91
N CYS A 284 -23.17 -14.73 -4.25
CA CYS A 284 -23.06 -15.01 -2.84
C CYS A 284 -22.08 -14.03 -2.19
N LEU A 285 -22.35 -13.74 -0.92
CA LEU A 285 -21.38 -13.09 -0.06
C LEU A 285 -20.45 -14.17 0.49
N ARG A 286 -19.15 -13.95 0.43
CA ARG A 286 -18.17 -14.81 1.10
C ARG A 286 -17.14 -13.94 1.79
N GLY A 287 -16.73 -14.30 3.00
CA GLY A 287 -15.73 -13.52 3.70
C GLY A 287 -15.04 -14.28 4.82
N TYR A 288 -13.92 -13.73 5.25
CA TYR A 288 -13.18 -14.10 6.45
C TYR A 288 -13.02 -12.86 7.31
N VAL A 289 -13.16 -13.02 8.61
CA VAL A 289 -12.82 -12.02 9.62
C VAL A 289 -12.06 -12.71 10.74
N TRP A 290 -10.93 -12.15 11.16
CA TRP A 290 -10.11 -12.72 12.22
C TRP A 290 -9.44 -11.65 13.06
N GLU A 291 -9.18 -11.99 14.31
CA GLU A 291 -8.37 -11.17 15.21
C GLU A 291 -6.91 -11.61 15.11
N CYS A 292 -5.98 -10.65 15.08
CA CYS A 292 -4.54 -10.89 15.21
C CYS A 292 -4.05 -10.30 16.54
N PRO A 293 -3.87 -11.14 17.59
CA PRO A 293 -3.48 -10.68 18.93
C PRO A 293 -2.11 -10.00 18.98
N GLN A 294 -1.18 -10.41 18.12
CA GLN A 294 0.19 -9.88 18.01
C GLN A 294 0.18 -8.41 17.57
N SER A 295 -0.65 -8.09 16.57
CA SER A 295 -0.71 -6.74 16.01
C SER A 295 -1.82 -5.89 16.60
N ASN A 296 -2.67 -6.47 17.48
CA ASN A 296 -3.87 -5.86 18.06
C ASN A 296 -4.82 -5.32 16.97
N ARG A 297 -5.09 -6.15 15.95
CA ARG A 297 -5.91 -5.80 14.77
C ARG A 297 -7.01 -6.83 14.52
N ILE A 298 -8.09 -6.37 13.92
CA ILE A 298 -9.08 -7.23 13.27
C ILE A 298 -8.91 -7.03 11.78
N LEU A 299 -8.79 -8.12 11.04
CA LEU A 299 -8.64 -8.12 9.59
C LEU A 299 -9.84 -8.80 8.98
N ALA A 300 -10.24 -8.35 7.80
CA ALA A 300 -11.31 -8.98 7.07
C ALA A 300 -11.10 -8.88 5.56
N VAL A 301 -11.52 -9.94 4.87
CA VAL A 301 -11.64 -9.97 3.42
C VAL A 301 -13.02 -10.48 3.11
N THR A 302 -13.83 -9.69 2.40
CA THR A 302 -15.20 -10.08 2.03
C THR A 302 -15.40 -9.80 0.55
N ALA A 303 -16.16 -10.64 -0.16
CA ALA A 303 -16.53 -10.39 -1.54
C ALA A 303 -17.99 -10.76 -1.80
N MET A 304 -18.63 -9.95 -2.64
CA MET A 304 -19.82 -10.32 -3.39
C MET A 304 -19.34 -10.89 -4.73
N GLN A 305 -19.53 -12.19 -4.92
CA GLN A 305 -18.93 -12.95 -6.01
C GLN A 305 -19.85 -14.07 -6.49
N ARG A 306 -19.50 -14.75 -7.58
CA ARG A 306 -20.26 -15.92 -8.04
C ARG A 306 -19.98 -17.12 -7.13
N ARG A 307 -20.98 -17.96 -6.91
CA ARG A 307 -20.81 -19.23 -6.20
C ARG A 307 -19.71 -20.06 -6.87
N GLY A 308 -18.74 -20.52 -6.07
CA GLY A 308 -17.57 -21.27 -6.54
C GLY A 308 -16.30 -20.42 -6.75
N ASP A 309 -16.39 -19.08 -6.82
CA ASP A 309 -15.21 -18.22 -6.88
C ASP A 309 -14.38 -18.34 -5.58
N ARG A 310 -13.05 -18.46 -5.75
CA ARG A 310 -12.06 -18.63 -4.66
C ARG A 310 -11.25 -17.38 -4.35
N VAL A 311 -11.58 -16.23 -4.94
CA VAL A 311 -10.75 -15.01 -4.83
C VAL A 311 -10.55 -14.56 -3.38
N VAL A 312 -11.57 -14.72 -2.53
CA VAL A 312 -11.48 -14.38 -1.10
C VAL A 312 -10.44 -15.26 -0.41
N ASP A 313 -10.49 -16.58 -0.63
CA ASP A 313 -9.54 -17.52 -0.03
C ASP A 313 -8.10 -17.22 -0.48
N GLU A 314 -7.94 -16.93 -1.77
CA GLU A 314 -6.64 -16.60 -2.36
C GLU A 314 -6.06 -15.30 -1.81
N ILE A 315 -6.89 -14.29 -1.54
CA ILE A 315 -6.47 -13.03 -0.92
C ILE A 315 -6.13 -13.24 0.55
N VAL A 316 -6.96 -13.98 1.30
CA VAL A 316 -6.70 -14.29 2.72
C VAL A 316 -5.37 -15.02 2.86
N ALA A 317 -5.09 -16.00 2.01
CA ALA A 317 -3.81 -16.70 1.99
C ALA A 317 -2.61 -15.76 1.78
N ARG A 318 -2.80 -14.67 1.01
CA ARG A 318 -1.78 -13.65 0.69
C ARG A 318 -1.83 -12.40 1.59
N MET A 319 -2.73 -12.35 2.56
CA MET A 319 -2.82 -11.24 3.50
C MET A 319 -1.83 -11.46 4.64
N ARG A 320 -1.07 -10.42 5.01
CA ARG A 320 -0.17 -10.48 6.17
C ARG A 320 -0.81 -9.78 7.36
N CYS A 321 -0.98 -10.53 8.45
CA CYS A 321 -1.56 -9.99 9.68
C CYS A 321 -0.53 -9.47 10.69
N HIS A 322 0.69 -10.00 10.67
CA HIS A 322 1.86 -9.55 11.46
C HIS A 322 3.16 -9.96 10.75
N ARG A 323 4.32 -9.46 11.20
CA ARG A 323 5.60 -9.64 10.51
C ARG A 323 6.16 -11.07 10.62
N ASP A 324 5.93 -11.74 11.75
CA ASP A 324 6.53 -13.04 12.08
C ASP A 324 5.74 -14.24 11.52
N ARG A 325 5.14 -14.08 10.34
CA ARG A 325 4.56 -15.23 9.63
C ARG A 325 5.72 -16.14 9.24
N ALA A 326 5.92 -17.22 10.00
CA ALA A 326 6.83 -18.28 9.62
C ALA A 326 6.45 -18.75 8.20
N PRO A 327 7.44 -18.93 7.30
CA PRO A 327 7.21 -19.26 5.90
C PRO A 327 6.42 -20.56 5.71
#